data_AF-A0A832AYK4-F1
#
_entry.id   AF-A0A832AYK4-F1
#
_cell.length_a   1.000
_cell.length_b   1.000
_cell.length_c   1.000
_cell.angle_alpha   90.00
_cell.angle_beta   90.00
_cell.angle_gamma   90.00
#
_symmetry.space_group_name_H-M   'P 1'
#
loop_
_entity.id
_entity.type
_entity.pdbx_description
1 polymer ?
#
loop_
_entity_poly.entity_id
_entity_poly.type
_entity_poly.pdbx_seq_one_letter_code
_entity_poly.pdbx_strand_id
1 'polypeptide(L)'
;MKNYIYVITFIFLLISGCSAPIAEPVGVAPAHKRIDFMSDVKPILDRRCVVCHSCYNSPCQLKLSSYEGLDRGATKALVYDGARLSATEPTRLFMDALSRQAWREKGFSSVTQNSAESGKNNAILLQLLHHKKEHNVSVGEYRPDTEELTCPKDRQELADFLDDNPNKGMPYGFPALSNREYTTIAQWLAQGAHGPTPEDKMKQYRPSSQLLSSLKTWETFLNNDSIKHQMSARYLYEHLFLAHLYFSQKPDEFYELIRSTTPPGEPIKVIPTVRPYDDPGVRRVYYRFRKIHSTIVHKTHMTVALNQEVLSRYQELFIDTPWEQTPHLMAYDNKTASNAFVTFAQIPARSRYQFLLDNAEYVIRTFIRGPVCKGQIALNVIHDHFWVMFLDPDADKTILDNGFLSSEYENLRIPNEKGSGSSLYRVLGNRYTKRLKQFHSDKQQLYKETPAQQRDLWLGDKPEDAPILTVYRHFDSASVHRGVLGDLPRTAWVIDYPDR
;
A
#
# COMPACT_ATOMS: atom_id res chain seq x y z
N MET A 1 -18.43 9.13 60.25
CA MET A 1 -18.19 7.95 59.38
C MET A 1 -19.43 7.47 58.63
N LYS A 2 -20.64 7.42 59.22
CA LYS A 2 -21.86 6.99 58.50
C LYS A 2 -22.26 7.88 57.30
N ASN A 3 -22.10 9.20 57.40
CA ASN A 3 -22.48 10.12 56.30
C ASN A 3 -21.53 10.10 55.09
N TYR A 4 -20.28 9.62 55.25
CA TYR A 4 -19.34 9.48 54.14
C TYR A 4 -19.63 8.25 53.28
N ILE A 5 -20.17 7.19 53.88
CA ILE A 5 -20.53 5.96 53.16
C ILE A 5 -21.68 6.25 52.19
N TYR A 6 -22.73 6.97 52.62
CA TYR A 6 -23.86 7.30 51.75
C TYR A 6 -23.49 8.20 50.58
N VAL A 7 -22.57 9.16 50.76
CA VAL A 7 -22.09 10.02 49.65
C VAL A 7 -21.26 9.20 48.66
N ILE A 8 -20.42 8.27 49.13
CA ILE A 8 -19.64 7.38 48.25
C ILE A 8 -20.55 6.41 47.49
N THR A 9 -21.59 5.85 48.12
CA THR A 9 -22.55 4.96 47.44
C THR A 9 -23.41 5.71 46.42
N PHE A 10 -23.80 6.96 46.70
CA PHE A 10 -24.57 7.78 45.77
C PHE A 10 -23.72 8.24 44.56
N ILE A 11 -22.43 8.54 44.78
CA ILE A 11 -21.48 8.83 43.70
C ILE A 11 -21.19 7.56 42.87
N PHE A 12 -21.11 6.37 43.48
CA PHE A 12 -20.97 5.11 42.73
C PHE A 12 -22.22 4.78 41.89
N LEU A 13 -23.43 5.07 42.38
CA LEU A 13 -24.67 4.91 41.63
C LEU A 13 -24.80 5.91 40.47
N LEU A 14 -24.26 7.13 40.62
CA LEU A 14 -24.23 8.15 39.55
C LEU A 14 -23.14 7.93 38.50
N ILE A 15 -22.15 7.05 38.75
CA ILE A 15 -21.06 6.71 37.81
C ILE A 15 -21.31 5.36 37.12
N SER A 16 -22.40 4.66 37.43
CA SER A 16 -22.90 3.55 36.60
C SER A 16 -23.41 4.12 35.28
N GLY A 17 -22.49 4.38 34.33
CA GLY A 17 -22.86 4.68 32.95
C GLY A 17 -23.74 3.55 32.44
N CYS A 18 -24.99 3.85 32.10
CA CYS A 18 -25.89 2.90 31.48
C CYS A 18 -25.29 2.51 30.12
N SER A 19 -24.69 1.33 30.02
CA SER A 19 -24.36 0.75 28.72
C SER A 19 -25.65 0.49 27.94
N ALA A 20 -25.62 0.74 26.64
CA ALA A 20 -26.78 0.51 25.79
C ALA A 20 -27.14 -0.98 25.79
N PRO A 21 -28.43 -1.33 25.70
CA PRO A 21 -28.85 -2.73 25.63
C PRO A 21 -28.28 -3.38 24.35
N ILE A 22 -27.71 -4.58 24.49
CA ILE A 22 -27.20 -5.33 23.34
C ILE A 22 -28.32 -5.54 22.31
N ALA A 23 -28.07 -5.13 21.06
CA ALA A 23 -29.01 -5.32 19.97
C ALA A 23 -29.42 -6.79 19.81
N GLU A 24 -30.72 -7.02 19.59
CA GLU A 24 -31.23 -8.36 19.38
C GLU A 24 -30.64 -8.99 18.11
N PRO A 25 -30.41 -10.32 18.09
CA PRO A 25 -30.01 -11.01 16.86
C PRO A 25 -31.02 -10.82 15.74
N VAL A 26 -30.54 -10.44 14.56
CA VAL A 26 -31.36 -10.18 13.37
C VAL A 26 -31.95 -11.48 12.86
N GLY A 27 -33.25 -11.52 12.60
CA GLY A 27 -33.92 -12.65 11.96
C GLY A 27 -33.49 -12.80 10.49
N VAL A 28 -33.08 -14.01 10.09
CA VAL A 28 -32.62 -14.30 8.73
C VAL A 28 -33.49 -15.39 8.13
N ALA A 29 -34.14 -15.07 7.00
CA ALA A 29 -34.92 -16.04 6.25
C ALA A 29 -34.02 -17.18 5.73
N PRO A 30 -34.46 -18.45 5.83
CA PRO A 30 -33.67 -19.58 5.37
C PRO A 30 -33.36 -19.47 3.89
N ALA A 31 -32.15 -19.86 3.50
CA ALA A 31 -31.76 -19.93 2.10
C ALA A 31 -32.11 -21.32 1.54
N HIS A 32 -32.69 -21.35 0.35
CA HIS A 32 -32.96 -22.62 -0.36
C HIS A 32 -31.71 -23.20 -1.06
N LYS A 33 -30.61 -22.45 -1.10
CA LYS A 33 -29.33 -22.86 -1.69
C LYS A 33 -28.15 -22.35 -0.87
N ARG A 34 -27.00 -23.00 -1.03
CA ARG A 34 -25.71 -22.51 -0.51
C ARG A 34 -25.37 -21.19 -1.22
N ILE A 35 -24.98 -20.17 -0.44
CA ILE A 35 -24.51 -18.89 -0.97
C ILE A 35 -22.99 -18.95 -1.10
N ASP A 36 -22.48 -18.70 -2.31
CA ASP A 36 -21.05 -18.76 -2.57
C ASP A 36 -20.38 -17.40 -2.38
N PHE A 37 -19.23 -17.38 -1.71
CA PHE A 37 -18.53 -16.13 -1.45
C PHE A 37 -18.07 -15.44 -2.75
N MET A 38 -17.52 -16.19 -3.70
CA MET A 38 -16.92 -15.62 -4.90
C MET A 38 -17.96 -15.14 -5.90
N SER A 39 -19.04 -15.91 -6.12
CA SER A 39 -20.06 -15.57 -7.12
C SER A 39 -21.21 -14.72 -6.59
N ASP A 40 -21.60 -14.87 -5.32
CA ASP A 40 -22.78 -14.18 -4.77
C ASP A 40 -22.42 -13.00 -3.86
N VAL A 41 -21.43 -13.15 -2.97
CA VAL A 41 -21.12 -12.16 -1.91
C VAL A 41 -20.10 -11.11 -2.37
N LYS A 42 -18.98 -11.56 -2.93
CA LYS A 42 -17.86 -10.70 -3.35
C LYS A 42 -18.31 -9.59 -4.31
N PRO A 43 -19.17 -9.83 -5.32
CA PRO A 43 -19.64 -8.75 -6.19
C PRO A 43 -20.40 -7.65 -5.45
N ILE A 44 -21.09 -7.98 -4.35
CA ILE A 44 -21.79 -7.00 -3.52
C ILE A 44 -20.76 -6.19 -2.72
N LEU A 45 -19.78 -6.85 -2.09
CA LEU A 45 -18.72 -6.18 -1.35
C LEU A 45 -17.90 -5.25 -2.25
N ASP A 46 -17.56 -5.69 -3.46
CA ASP A 46 -16.82 -4.90 -4.45
C ASP A 46 -17.56 -3.61 -4.82
N ARG A 47 -18.88 -3.71 -5.06
CA ARG A 47 -19.71 -2.57 -5.49
C ARG A 47 -20.06 -1.61 -4.35
N ARG A 48 -20.20 -2.13 -3.12
CA ARG A 48 -20.81 -1.38 -2.02
C ARG A 48 -19.84 -1.01 -0.90
N CYS A 49 -18.72 -1.72 -0.75
CA CYS A 49 -17.90 -1.65 0.45
C CYS A 49 -16.41 -1.38 0.15
N VAL A 50 -15.85 -1.98 -0.91
CA VAL A 50 -14.40 -1.93 -1.21
C VAL A 50 -13.88 -0.51 -1.46
N VAL A 51 -14.72 0.41 -1.93
CA VAL A 51 -14.36 1.82 -2.12
C VAL A 51 -13.82 2.47 -0.84
N CYS A 52 -14.37 2.13 0.32
CA CYS A 52 -13.87 2.58 1.63
C CYS A 52 -12.93 1.55 2.29
N HIS A 53 -13.16 0.25 2.03
CA HIS A 53 -12.50 -0.87 2.71
C HIS A 53 -11.39 -1.55 1.89
N SER A 54 -10.49 -0.78 1.26
CA SER A 54 -9.39 -1.30 0.42
C SER A 54 -7.95 -0.93 0.86
N CYS A 55 -7.68 0.31 1.32
CA CYS A 55 -6.32 0.74 1.68
C CYS A 55 -5.88 0.32 3.10
N TYR A 56 -4.63 0.62 3.46
CA TYR A 56 -4.11 0.30 4.80
C TYR A 56 -4.89 0.97 5.93
N ASN A 57 -5.29 2.22 5.75
CA ASN A 57 -6.08 2.98 6.73
C ASN A 57 -7.59 2.99 6.43
N SER A 58 -8.12 1.94 5.82
CA SER A 58 -9.57 1.72 5.78
C SER A 58 -10.16 1.80 7.20
N PRO A 59 -11.45 2.19 7.35
CA PRO A 59 -12.10 2.27 8.65
C PRO A 59 -11.90 0.97 9.46
N CYS A 60 -11.39 1.11 10.68
CA CYS A 60 -11.05 0.00 11.59
C CYS A 60 -10.07 -1.02 11.00
N GLN A 61 -9.26 -0.59 10.02
CA GLN A 61 -8.44 -1.44 9.14
C GLN A 61 -9.21 -2.58 8.45
N LEU A 62 -10.54 -2.59 8.45
CA LEU A 62 -11.32 -3.66 7.86
C LEU A 62 -11.14 -3.61 6.34
N LYS A 63 -10.67 -4.71 5.75
CA LYS A 63 -10.45 -4.84 4.31
C LYS A 63 -11.45 -5.82 3.72
N LEU A 64 -12.20 -5.40 2.71
CA LEU A 64 -13.27 -6.19 2.11
C LEU A 64 -12.97 -6.59 0.65
N SER A 65 -11.75 -6.29 0.17
CA SER A 65 -11.30 -6.64 -1.18
C SER A 65 -10.96 -8.12 -1.37
N SER A 66 -10.91 -8.92 -0.29
CA SER A 66 -10.73 -10.37 -0.36
C SER A 66 -11.38 -11.06 0.84
N TYR A 67 -11.56 -12.38 0.76
CA TYR A 67 -12.07 -13.16 1.88
C TYR A 67 -11.13 -13.10 3.10
N GLU A 68 -9.83 -13.15 2.87
CA GLU A 68 -8.79 -13.06 3.91
C GLU A 68 -8.83 -11.73 4.63
N GLY A 69 -9.15 -10.64 3.91
CA GLY A 69 -9.40 -9.32 4.51
C GLY A 69 -10.59 -9.33 5.45
N LEU A 70 -11.69 -9.93 5.01
CA LEU A 70 -12.93 -10.06 5.78
C LEU A 70 -12.75 -10.97 7.01
N ASP A 71 -12.04 -12.09 6.85
CA ASP A 71 -11.76 -13.07 7.90
C ASP A 71 -10.78 -12.53 8.95
N ARG A 72 -9.79 -11.74 8.53
CA ARG A 72 -8.93 -10.96 9.45
C ARG A 72 -9.78 -10.10 10.37
N GLY A 73 -10.79 -9.41 9.82
CA GLY A 73 -11.74 -8.59 10.58
C GLY A 73 -11.24 -7.17 10.82
N ALA A 74 -11.68 -6.57 11.92
CA ALA A 74 -11.46 -5.16 12.26
C ALA A 74 -10.58 -5.00 13.50
N THR A 75 -9.89 -3.86 13.64
CA THR A 75 -9.10 -3.52 14.83
C THR A 75 -9.25 -2.04 15.18
N LYS A 76 -9.04 -1.72 16.45
CA LYS A 76 -8.95 -0.35 16.96
C LYS A 76 -7.57 0.28 16.71
N ALA A 77 -6.58 -0.52 16.33
CA ALA A 77 -5.23 -0.03 16.09
C ALA A 77 -5.21 1.01 14.95
N LEU A 78 -4.54 2.14 15.16
CA LEU A 78 -4.34 3.15 14.13
C LEU A 78 -3.15 2.78 13.26
N VAL A 79 -3.28 2.89 11.93
CA VAL A 79 -2.13 2.73 11.02
C VAL A 79 -1.27 3.99 11.05
N TYR A 80 -1.87 5.13 10.72
CA TYR A 80 -1.21 6.43 10.74
C TYR A 80 -1.57 7.16 12.03
N ASP A 81 -0.56 7.34 12.87
CA ASP A 81 -0.63 8.05 14.14
C ASP A 81 0.57 9.01 14.20
N GLY A 82 0.30 10.30 14.00
CA GLY A 82 1.34 11.34 13.95
C GLY A 82 2.03 11.58 15.29
N ALA A 83 1.45 11.10 16.41
CA ALA A 83 2.04 11.22 17.73
C ALA A 83 3.00 10.06 18.06
N ARG A 84 3.03 9.00 17.24
CA ARG A 84 3.80 7.80 17.53
C ARG A 84 5.31 8.01 17.36
N LEU A 85 6.07 7.67 18.40
CA LEU A 85 7.54 7.78 18.41
C LEU A 85 8.27 6.51 17.95
N SER A 86 7.59 5.37 17.99
CA SER A 86 8.10 4.07 17.54
C SER A 86 7.31 3.55 16.34
N ALA A 87 7.88 2.67 15.52
CA ALA A 87 7.09 1.98 14.52
C ALA A 87 6.02 1.10 15.18
N THR A 88 4.92 0.88 14.47
CA THR A 88 3.95 -0.16 14.80
C THR A 88 4.27 -1.43 14.01
N GLU A 89 3.90 -2.57 14.55
CA GLU A 89 3.90 -3.83 13.82
C GLU A 89 2.99 -3.75 12.59
N PRO A 90 3.48 -4.13 11.39
CA PRO A 90 2.65 -4.19 10.19
C PRO A 90 1.51 -5.23 10.27
N THR A 91 0.43 -4.95 9.55
CA THR A 91 -0.79 -5.77 9.49
C THR A 91 -1.28 -6.03 8.05
N ARG A 92 -0.38 -5.99 7.07
CA ARG A 92 -0.63 -6.19 5.64
C ARG A 92 -1.13 -7.61 5.38
N LEU A 93 -2.21 -7.71 4.58
CA LEU A 93 -2.77 -8.98 4.16
C LEU A 93 -1.74 -9.78 3.35
N PHE A 94 -1.85 -11.12 3.45
CA PHE A 94 -1.01 -12.09 2.72
C PHE A 94 0.49 -12.04 3.07
N MET A 95 0.88 -11.31 4.10
CA MET A 95 2.29 -11.15 4.49
C MET A 95 2.46 -11.27 6.00
N ASP A 96 1.79 -10.41 6.78
CA ASP A 96 2.11 -10.25 8.20
C ASP A 96 1.41 -11.28 9.10
N ALA A 97 0.36 -11.95 8.60
CA ALA A 97 -0.23 -13.16 9.16
C ALA A 97 -1.04 -13.90 8.08
N LEU A 98 -1.11 -15.24 8.21
CA LEU A 98 -1.69 -16.13 7.20
C LEU A 98 -2.88 -16.98 7.70
N SER A 99 -3.27 -16.82 8.97
CA SER A 99 -4.37 -17.56 9.57
C SER A 99 -5.28 -16.65 10.41
N ARG A 100 -6.55 -17.06 10.54
CA ARG A 100 -7.53 -16.40 11.41
C ARG A 100 -7.00 -16.21 12.83
N GLN A 101 -6.41 -17.26 13.40
CA GLN A 101 -5.90 -17.24 14.77
C GLN A 101 -4.76 -16.21 14.92
N ALA A 102 -3.80 -16.19 14.00
CA ALA A 102 -2.71 -15.22 14.03
C ALA A 102 -3.22 -13.77 13.95
N TRP A 103 -4.33 -13.52 13.25
CA TRP A 103 -4.96 -12.20 13.25
C TRP A 103 -5.64 -11.85 14.57
N ARG A 104 -6.27 -12.83 15.26
CA ARG A 104 -6.84 -12.63 16.60
C ARG A 104 -5.75 -12.30 17.62
N GLU A 105 -4.62 -12.98 17.55
CA GLU A 105 -3.42 -12.70 18.38
C GLU A 105 -2.86 -11.28 18.12
N LYS A 106 -2.98 -10.77 16.89
CA LYS A 106 -2.66 -9.39 16.53
C LYS A 106 -3.74 -8.36 16.90
N GLY A 107 -4.77 -8.74 17.67
CA GLY A 107 -5.79 -7.81 18.17
C GLY A 107 -6.86 -7.43 17.15
N PHE A 108 -7.12 -8.26 16.14
CA PHE A 108 -8.27 -8.10 15.26
C PHE A 108 -9.48 -8.88 15.78
N SER A 109 -10.66 -8.26 15.75
CA SER A 109 -11.95 -8.87 16.08
C SER A 109 -12.71 -9.31 14.83
N SER A 110 -13.48 -10.39 14.95
CA SER A 110 -14.33 -10.87 13.86
C SER A 110 -15.50 -9.94 13.60
N VAL A 111 -15.81 -9.68 12.33
CA VAL A 111 -17.03 -8.96 11.92
C VAL A 111 -18.14 -9.91 11.45
N THR A 112 -17.83 -11.20 11.29
CA THR A 112 -18.74 -12.23 10.76
C THR A 112 -19.15 -13.27 11.80
N GLN A 113 -18.60 -13.22 13.01
CA GLN A 113 -18.88 -14.20 14.06
C GLN A 113 -20.35 -14.15 14.47
N ASN A 114 -21.01 -15.31 14.42
CA ASN A 114 -22.38 -15.49 14.86
C ASN A 114 -22.42 -16.47 16.05
N SER A 115 -23.11 -16.09 17.12
CA SER A 115 -23.41 -16.95 18.27
C SER A 115 -24.90 -17.09 18.57
N ALA A 116 -25.76 -16.55 17.71
CA ALA A 116 -27.21 -16.65 17.84
C ALA A 116 -27.72 -18.03 17.41
N GLU A 117 -28.95 -18.34 17.85
CA GLU A 117 -29.68 -19.55 17.45
C GLU A 117 -29.95 -19.60 15.94
N SER A 118 -30.26 -20.80 15.43
CA SER A 118 -30.61 -21.01 14.03
C SER A 118 -31.74 -20.08 13.57
N GLY A 119 -31.61 -19.53 12.37
CA GLY A 119 -32.55 -18.53 11.83
C GLY A 119 -32.34 -17.11 12.36
N LYS A 120 -31.39 -16.89 13.26
CA LYS A 120 -30.95 -15.56 13.69
C LYS A 120 -29.44 -15.37 13.48
N ASN A 121 -29.01 -14.12 13.40
CA ASN A 121 -27.59 -13.79 13.27
C ASN A 121 -27.24 -12.47 13.98
N ASN A 122 -26.17 -12.51 14.78
CA ASN A 122 -25.72 -11.37 15.59
C ASN A 122 -24.31 -10.86 15.20
N ALA A 123 -23.84 -11.17 13.99
CA ALA A 123 -22.56 -10.69 13.49
C ALA A 123 -22.58 -9.16 13.35
N ILE A 124 -21.47 -8.50 13.72
CA ILE A 124 -21.31 -7.04 13.63
C ILE A 124 -21.61 -6.54 12.22
N LEU A 125 -21.15 -7.26 11.19
CA LEU A 125 -21.43 -6.91 9.79
C LEU A 125 -22.93 -6.88 9.51
N LEU A 126 -23.69 -7.90 9.95
CA LEU A 126 -25.13 -7.93 9.70
C LEU A 126 -25.86 -6.85 10.49
N GLN A 127 -25.47 -6.64 11.76
CA GLN A 127 -26.07 -5.64 12.63
C GLN A 127 -25.92 -4.23 12.03
N LEU A 128 -24.74 -3.87 11.52
CA LEU A 128 -24.52 -2.57 10.85
C LEU A 128 -25.35 -2.42 9.55
N LEU A 129 -25.49 -3.50 8.77
CA LEU A 129 -26.31 -3.49 7.56
C LEU A 129 -27.81 -3.40 7.87
N HIS A 130 -28.26 -4.11 8.90
CA HIS A 130 -29.64 -4.09 9.36
C HIS A 130 -29.99 -2.72 9.93
N HIS A 131 -29.11 -2.15 10.76
CA HIS A 131 -29.29 -0.82 11.31
C HIS A 131 -29.49 0.24 10.23
N LYS A 132 -28.70 0.19 9.13
CA LYS A 132 -28.89 1.10 7.98
C LYS A 132 -30.20 0.87 7.23
N LYS A 133 -30.67 -0.38 7.18
CA LYS A 133 -31.93 -0.72 6.54
C LYS A 133 -33.12 -0.14 7.32
N GLU A 134 -33.10 -0.22 8.65
CA GLU A 134 -34.15 0.34 9.51
C GLU A 134 -34.05 1.87 9.62
N HIS A 135 -32.83 2.43 9.60
CA HIS A 135 -32.56 3.87 9.65
C HIS A 135 -32.06 4.38 8.29
N ASN A 136 -32.91 4.24 7.26
CA ASN A 136 -32.52 4.48 5.88
C ASN A 136 -32.35 5.97 5.49
N VAL A 137 -32.78 6.90 6.36
CA VAL A 137 -32.72 8.33 6.07
C VAL A 137 -31.28 8.82 6.21
N SER A 138 -30.65 9.19 5.10
CA SER A 138 -29.34 9.84 5.12
C SER A 138 -29.53 11.35 5.30
N VAL A 139 -29.64 11.82 6.55
CA VAL A 139 -29.66 13.25 6.88
C VAL A 139 -28.24 13.73 7.18
N GLY A 140 -27.83 14.88 6.64
CA GLY A 140 -26.57 15.56 6.99
C GLY A 140 -25.43 15.41 5.98
N GLU A 141 -24.28 16.00 6.33
CA GLU A 141 -23.02 15.84 5.58
C GLU A 141 -22.29 14.58 6.07
N TYR A 142 -21.86 13.73 5.14
CA TYR A 142 -21.13 12.49 5.44
C TYR A 142 -19.67 12.67 5.08
N ARG A 143 -18.79 12.66 6.09
CA ARG A 143 -17.35 12.88 5.89
C ARG A 143 -16.52 11.73 6.47
N PRO A 144 -16.54 10.54 5.84
CA PRO A 144 -15.84 9.35 6.36
C PRO A 144 -14.35 9.57 6.61
N ASP A 145 -13.74 10.50 5.86
CA ASP A 145 -12.30 10.78 5.90
C ASP A 145 -11.89 11.81 6.95
N THR A 146 -12.84 12.48 7.63
CA THR A 146 -12.51 13.48 8.67
C THR A 146 -13.09 13.14 10.04
N GLU A 147 -14.07 12.23 10.10
CA GLU A 147 -14.67 11.84 11.39
C GLU A 147 -13.76 10.90 12.21
N GLU A 148 -13.90 10.98 13.53
CA GLU A 148 -13.25 10.08 14.47
C GLU A 148 -13.78 8.65 14.28
N LEU A 149 -12.87 7.68 14.17
CA LEU A 149 -13.21 6.29 13.93
C LEU A 149 -13.51 5.59 15.26
N THR A 150 -14.76 5.19 15.45
CA THR A 150 -15.14 4.25 16.50
C THR A 150 -15.24 2.85 15.91
N CYS A 151 -14.53 1.91 16.51
CA CYS A 151 -14.37 0.55 15.98
C CYS A 151 -14.85 -0.48 17.01
N PRO A 152 -16.17 -0.79 17.03
CA PRO A 152 -16.72 -1.79 17.94
C PRO A 152 -16.02 -3.14 17.79
N LYS A 153 -15.49 -3.66 18.90
CA LYS A 153 -14.79 -4.96 18.91
C LYS A 153 -15.73 -6.14 19.14
N ASP A 154 -16.89 -5.88 19.74
CA ASP A 154 -17.89 -6.86 20.16
C ASP A 154 -19.30 -6.26 20.14
N ARG A 155 -20.28 -7.07 20.55
CA ARG A 155 -21.71 -6.69 20.50
C ARG A 155 -22.08 -5.59 21.49
N GLN A 156 -21.39 -5.48 22.62
CA GLN A 156 -21.69 -4.45 23.61
C GLN A 156 -21.20 -3.10 23.10
N GLU A 157 -19.94 -3.04 22.65
CA GLU A 157 -19.41 -1.80 22.07
C GLU A 157 -20.16 -1.38 20.80
N LEU A 158 -20.74 -2.33 20.06
CA LEU A 158 -21.57 -2.02 18.89
C LEU A 158 -22.90 -1.38 19.30
N ALA A 159 -23.52 -1.88 20.36
CA ALA A 159 -24.76 -1.30 20.89
C ALA A 159 -24.54 0.14 21.35
N ASP A 160 -23.48 0.37 22.14
CA ASP A 160 -23.11 1.71 22.60
C ASP A 160 -22.83 2.64 21.40
N PHE A 161 -22.09 2.16 20.40
CA PHE A 161 -21.80 2.94 19.19
C PHE A 161 -23.07 3.34 18.42
N LEU A 162 -24.02 2.42 18.24
CA LEU A 162 -25.24 2.68 17.46
C LEU A 162 -26.25 3.55 18.22
N ASP A 163 -26.26 3.48 19.55
CA ASP A 163 -27.06 4.36 20.42
C ASP A 163 -26.57 5.81 20.29
N ASP A 164 -25.25 6.02 20.40
CA ASP A 164 -24.63 7.34 20.22
C ASP A 164 -24.68 7.84 18.77
N ASN A 165 -24.78 6.93 17.80
CA ASN A 165 -24.67 7.23 16.37
C ASN A 165 -25.79 6.57 15.54
N PRO A 166 -27.06 6.99 15.70
CA PRO A 166 -28.20 6.34 15.08
C PRO A 166 -28.16 6.35 13.54
N ASN A 167 -27.43 7.28 12.92
CA ASN A 167 -27.30 7.38 11.46
C ASN A 167 -26.05 6.68 10.88
N LYS A 168 -25.23 6.00 11.72
CA LYS A 168 -23.96 5.38 11.30
C LYS A 168 -24.06 3.89 10.95
N GLY A 169 -25.21 3.45 10.48
CA GLY A 169 -25.35 2.16 9.80
C GLY A 169 -24.53 2.10 8.49
N MET A 170 -24.26 0.88 8.01
CA MET A 170 -23.49 0.67 6.78
C MET A 170 -24.40 0.26 5.59
N PRO A 171 -24.13 0.72 4.36
CA PRO A 171 -23.04 1.61 3.95
C PRO A 171 -23.23 3.06 4.44
N TYR A 172 -22.22 3.60 5.13
CA TYR A 172 -22.29 4.92 5.75
C TYR A 172 -22.29 6.02 4.68
N GLY A 173 -23.25 6.95 4.77
CA GLY A 173 -23.44 8.03 3.78
C GLY A 173 -24.03 7.62 2.44
N PHE A 174 -24.38 6.34 2.26
CA PHE A 174 -25.00 5.82 1.05
C PHE A 174 -26.36 5.17 1.37
N PRO A 175 -27.21 4.93 0.36
CA PRO A 175 -28.44 4.16 0.55
C PRO A 175 -28.17 2.75 1.11
N ALA A 176 -29.15 2.21 1.81
CA ALA A 176 -29.13 0.81 2.22
C ALA A 176 -28.96 -0.13 1.01
N LEU A 177 -28.44 -1.33 1.27
CA LEU A 177 -28.39 -2.38 0.26
C LEU A 177 -29.80 -2.71 -0.26
N SER A 178 -29.90 -3.06 -1.54
CA SER A 178 -31.17 -3.58 -2.07
C SER A 178 -31.60 -4.83 -1.28
N ASN A 179 -32.89 -5.12 -1.23
CA ASN A 179 -33.40 -6.30 -0.51
C ASN A 179 -32.71 -7.60 -0.94
N ARG A 180 -32.39 -7.73 -2.24
CA ARG A 180 -31.64 -8.88 -2.76
C ARG A 180 -30.22 -8.92 -2.23
N GLU A 181 -29.47 -7.82 -2.31
CA GLU A 181 -28.10 -7.73 -1.81
C GLU A 181 -28.02 -8.00 -0.29
N TYR A 182 -28.91 -7.37 0.48
CA TYR A 182 -29.04 -7.58 1.92
C TYR A 182 -29.32 -9.05 2.26
N THR A 183 -30.33 -9.65 1.60
CA THR A 183 -30.72 -11.05 1.86
C THR A 183 -29.59 -12.00 1.53
N THR A 184 -28.87 -11.81 0.42
CA THR A 184 -27.70 -12.63 0.07
C THR A 184 -26.64 -12.60 1.17
N ILE A 185 -26.26 -11.42 1.67
CA ILE A 185 -25.26 -11.30 2.74
C ILE A 185 -25.78 -11.90 4.05
N ALA A 186 -27.02 -11.60 4.44
CA ALA A 186 -27.63 -12.11 5.66
C ALA A 186 -27.67 -13.65 5.66
N GLN A 187 -28.10 -14.26 4.55
CA GLN A 187 -28.13 -15.71 4.37
C GLN A 187 -26.73 -16.33 4.39
N TRP A 188 -25.77 -15.71 3.72
CA TRP A 188 -24.38 -16.17 3.75
C TRP A 188 -23.77 -16.12 5.17
N LEU A 189 -24.05 -15.07 5.93
CA LEU A 189 -23.64 -14.97 7.34
C LEU A 189 -24.34 -16.01 8.21
N ALA A 190 -25.63 -16.27 8.00
CA ALA A 190 -26.37 -17.32 8.70
C ALA A 190 -25.85 -18.74 8.36
N GLN A 191 -25.31 -18.92 7.15
CA GLN A 191 -24.58 -20.13 6.73
C GLN A 191 -23.14 -20.18 7.26
N GLY A 192 -22.74 -19.32 8.20
CA GLY A 192 -21.43 -19.37 8.83
C GLY A 192 -20.31 -18.62 8.08
N ALA A 193 -20.66 -17.77 7.12
CA ALA A 193 -19.72 -16.88 6.43
C ALA A 193 -18.55 -17.64 5.76
N HIS A 194 -18.84 -18.79 5.17
CA HIS A 194 -17.83 -19.64 4.56
C HIS A 194 -17.15 -18.94 3.37
N GLY A 195 -15.82 -19.04 3.33
CA GLY A 195 -15.01 -18.54 2.23
C GLY A 195 -14.91 -19.50 1.05
N PRO A 196 -14.10 -19.14 0.04
CA PRO A 196 -13.82 -20.02 -1.09
C PRO A 196 -13.21 -21.34 -0.63
N THR A 197 -13.55 -22.42 -1.33
CA THR A 197 -12.99 -23.76 -1.09
C THR A 197 -11.48 -23.79 -1.37
N PRO A 198 -10.73 -24.77 -0.84
CA PRO A 198 -9.32 -24.94 -1.23
C PRO A 198 -9.12 -25.02 -2.74
N GLU A 199 -10.02 -25.68 -3.47
CA GLU A 199 -9.99 -25.75 -4.94
C GLU A 199 -10.18 -24.37 -5.58
N ASP A 200 -11.12 -23.56 -5.09
CA ASP A 200 -11.36 -22.21 -5.59
C ASP A 200 -10.16 -21.29 -5.32
N LYS A 201 -9.55 -21.41 -4.14
CA LYS A 201 -8.33 -20.67 -3.80
C LYS A 201 -7.18 -21.05 -4.74
N MET A 202 -6.97 -22.34 -5.00
CA MET A 202 -5.95 -22.77 -5.95
C MET A 202 -6.19 -22.21 -7.35
N LYS A 203 -7.44 -22.21 -7.84
CA LYS A 203 -7.78 -21.60 -9.13
C LYS A 203 -7.54 -20.09 -9.14
N GLN A 204 -7.86 -19.40 -8.04
CA GLN A 204 -7.70 -17.95 -7.93
C GLN A 204 -6.21 -17.53 -7.89
N TYR A 205 -5.37 -18.30 -7.21
CA TYR A 205 -3.96 -17.98 -7.02
C TYR A 205 -3.08 -18.44 -8.18
N ARG A 206 -3.53 -19.43 -8.95
CA ARG A 206 -2.77 -19.98 -10.07
C ARG A 206 -2.69 -18.97 -11.23
N PRO A 207 -1.49 -18.75 -11.78
CA PRO A 207 -1.31 -18.01 -13.02
C PRO A 207 -2.08 -18.63 -14.20
N SER A 208 -2.52 -17.81 -15.15
CA SER A 208 -3.03 -18.35 -16.42
C SER A 208 -1.96 -19.17 -17.15
N SER A 209 -2.39 -20.24 -17.83
CA SER A 209 -1.47 -21.12 -18.57
C SER A 209 -0.65 -20.38 -19.63
N GLN A 210 -1.22 -19.33 -20.21
CA GLN A 210 -0.58 -18.45 -21.19
C GLN A 210 0.66 -17.74 -20.63
N LEU A 211 0.70 -17.46 -19.33
CA LEU A 211 1.78 -16.71 -18.70
C LEU A 211 2.88 -17.58 -18.09
N LEU A 212 2.70 -18.91 -18.00
CA LEU A 212 3.65 -19.78 -17.31
C LEU A 212 5.07 -19.70 -17.91
N SER A 213 5.18 -19.59 -19.23
CA SER A 213 6.47 -19.42 -19.91
C SER A 213 7.11 -18.06 -19.58
N SER A 214 6.36 -16.97 -19.70
CA SER A 214 6.83 -15.61 -19.39
C SER A 214 7.27 -15.49 -17.94
N LEU A 215 6.48 -16.01 -17.00
CA LEU A 215 6.83 -16.03 -15.57
C LEU A 215 8.14 -16.79 -15.32
N LYS A 216 8.30 -17.97 -15.94
CA LYS A 216 9.53 -18.75 -15.81
C LYS A 216 10.75 -17.99 -16.35
N THR A 217 10.63 -17.35 -17.51
CA THR A 217 11.71 -16.55 -18.10
C THR A 217 12.12 -15.40 -17.18
N TRP A 218 11.15 -14.65 -16.68
CA TRP A 218 11.41 -13.52 -15.78
C TRP A 218 11.97 -13.97 -14.42
N GLU A 219 11.42 -15.01 -13.81
CA GLU A 219 11.97 -15.56 -12.56
C GLU A 219 13.38 -16.14 -12.77
N THR A 220 13.71 -16.66 -13.96
CA THR A 220 15.08 -17.12 -14.27
C THR A 220 16.06 -15.95 -14.34
N PHE A 221 15.67 -14.85 -14.98
CA PHE A 221 16.48 -13.62 -15.03
C PHE A 221 16.73 -13.05 -13.63
N LEU A 222 15.67 -12.91 -12.83
CA LEU A 222 15.73 -12.32 -11.48
C LEU A 222 16.45 -13.21 -10.46
N ASN A 223 16.44 -14.53 -10.64
CA ASN A 223 17.01 -15.49 -9.69
C ASN A 223 18.29 -16.16 -10.18
N ASN A 224 18.96 -15.59 -11.18
CA ASN A 224 20.28 -16.05 -11.61
C ASN A 224 21.30 -15.95 -10.44
N ASP A 225 22.25 -16.88 -10.40
CA ASP A 225 23.19 -16.99 -9.27
C ASP A 225 24.36 -16.00 -9.33
N SER A 226 24.64 -15.39 -10.49
CA SER A 226 25.70 -14.40 -10.60
C SER A 226 25.42 -13.17 -9.73
N ILE A 227 26.46 -12.61 -9.10
CA ILE A 227 26.31 -11.45 -8.21
C ILE A 227 25.73 -10.24 -8.94
N LYS A 228 26.09 -10.06 -10.22
CA LYS A 228 25.56 -9.00 -11.08
C LYS A 228 24.03 -9.09 -11.15
N HIS A 229 23.48 -10.26 -11.46
CA HIS A 229 22.03 -10.47 -11.47
C HIS A 229 21.39 -10.28 -10.09
N GLN A 230 22.03 -10.73 -9.01
CA GLN A 230 21.48 -10.57 -7.65
C GLN A 230 21.30 -9.10 -7.25
N MET A 231 22.31 -8.27 -7.51
CA MET A 231 22.24 -6.83 -7.22
C MET A 231 21.26 -6.12 -8.15
N SER A 232 21.18 -6.50 -9.42
CA SER A 232 20.18 -5.99 -10.36
C SER A 232 18.76 -6.35 -9.95
N ALA A 233 18.51 -7.60 -9.56
CA ALA A 233 17.19 -8.05 -9.11
C ALA A 233 16.77 -7.36 -7.79
N ARG A 234 17.73 -7.08 -6.89
CA ARG A 234 17.51 -6.25 -5.70
C ARG A 234 17.08 -4.84 -6.09
N TYR A 235 17.79 -4.20 -7.02
CA TYR A 235 17.45 -2.87 -7.52
C TYR A 235 16.03 -2.86 -8.10
N LEU A 236 15.71 -3.80 -9.00
CA LEU A 236 14.39 -3.90 -9.62
C LEU A 236 13.28 -4.11 -8.58
N TYR A 237 13.48 -5.02 -7.61
CA TYR A 237 12.50 -5.23 -6.54
C TYR A 237 12.30 -3.97 -5.68
N GLU A 238 13.37 -3.33 -5.23
CA GLU A 238 13.26 -2.15 -4.35
C GLU A 238 12.58 -0.95 -5.04
N HIS A 239 12.56 -0.90 -6.37
CA HIS A 239 11.85 0.14 -7.15
C HIS A 239 10.46 -0.30 -7.65
N LEU A 240 10.22 -1.60 -7.82
CA LEU A 240 8.95 -2.15 -8.35
C LEU A 240 8.03 -2.76 -7.28
N PHE A 241 8.39 -2.74 -5.99
CA PHE A 241 7.62 -3.43 -4.93
C PHE A 241 6.17 -2.92 -4.75
N LEU A 242 5.83 -1.73 -5.25
CA LEU A 242 4.47 -1.19 -5.24
C LEU A 242 3.72 -1.41 -6.56
N ALA A 243 4.38 -1.94 -7.59
CA ALA A 243 3.80 -2.12 -8.90
C ALA A 243 2.80 -3.29 -8.91
N HIS A 244 1.67 -3.07 -9.59
CA HIS A 244 0.84 -4.11 -10.14
C HIS A 244 1.41 -4.47 -11.52
N LEU A 245 2.24 -5.51 -11.55
CA LEU A 245 2.93 -5.97 -12.74
C LEU A 245 1.96 -6.78 -13.59
N TYR A 246 1.92 -6.54 -14.90
CA TYR A 246 1.13 -7.36 -15.82
C TYR A 246 1.95 -7.71 -17.05
N PHE A 247 1.63 -8.85 -17.64
CA PHE A 247 2.26 -9.27 -18.89
C PHE A 247 1.39 -8.81 -20.06
N SER A 248 1.97 -8.23 -21.10
CA SER A 248 1.20 -7.73 -22.26
C SER A 248 0.36 -8.81 -22.95
N GLN A 249 0.71 -10.09 -22.78
CA GLN A 249 -0.09 -11.23 -23.27
C GLN A 249 -1.43 -11.41 -22.54
N LYS A 250 -1.56 -10.90 -21.31
CA LYS A 250 -2.73 -11.03 -20.45
C LYS A 250 -2.89 -9.77 -19.57
N PRO A 251 -3.34 -8.64 -20.15
CA PRO A 251 -3.37 -7.34 -19.48
C PRO A 251 -4.42 -7.21 -18.37
N ASP A 252 -5.26 -8.23 -18.17
CA ASP A 252 -6.25 -8.36 -17.10
C ASP A 252 -5.76 -9.18 -15.89
N GLU A 253 -4.52 -9.70 -15.94
CA GLU A 253 -3.92 -10.46 -14.84
C GLU A 253 -2.69 -9.76 -14.25
N PHE A 254 -2.75 -9.46 -12.96
CA PHE A 254 -1.74 -8.66 -12.27
C PHE A 254 -0.99 -9.44 -11.18
N TYR A 255 0.23 -9.02 -10.92
CA TYR A 255 1.18 -9.67 -10.01
C TYR A 255 1.90 -8.64 -9.14
N GLU A 256 2.28 -9.07 -7.94
CA GLU A 256 3.26 -8.40 -7.10
C GLU A 256 4.61 -9.12 -7.26
N LEU A 257 5.70 -8.36 -7.29
CA LEU A 257 7.04 -8.92 -7.12
C LEU A 257 7.36 -9.01 -5.62
N ILE A 258 7.56 -10.22 -5.11
CA ILE A 258 7.82 -10.46 -3.68
C ILE A 258 9.17 -11.15 -3.47
N ARG A 259 9.71 -11.02 -2.25
CA ARG A 259 10.83 -11.82 -1.76
C ARG A 259 10.31 -13.11 -1.13
N SER A 260 10.92 -14.23 -1.50
CA SER A 260 10.56 -15.58 -1.05
C SER A 260 11.80 -16.30 -0.51
N THR A 261 11.61 -17.13 0.53
CA THR A 261 12.65 -18.07 0.98
C THR A 261 12.75 -19.31 0.08
N THR A 262 11.77 -19.55 -0.80
CA THR A 262 11.70 -20.72 -1.69
C THR A 262 11.87 -20.35 -3.16
N PRO A 263 12.59 -21.17 -3.95
CA PRO A 263 12.87 -20.93 -5.37
C PRO A 263 11.65 -21.15 -6.27
N PRO A 264 11.72 -20.70 -7.54
CA PRO A 264 10.77 -21.11 -8.59
C PRO A 264 10.56 -22.63 -8.64
N GLY A 265 9.29 -23.04 -8.78
CA GLY A 265 8.88 -24.45 -8.71
C GLY A 265 8.35 -24.90 -7.35
N GLU A 266 8.64 -24.16 -6.28
CA GLU A 266 8.09 -24.41 -4.95
C GLU A 266 7.01 -23.39 -4.55
N PRO A 267 6.11 -23.76 -3.60
CA PRO A 267 5.16 -22.82 -3.00
C PRO A 267 5.88 -21.60 -2.42
N ILE A 268 5.35 -20.41 -2.71
CA ILE A 268 5.91 -19.14 -2.26
C ILE A 268 5.87 -19.05 -0.73
N LYS A 269 7.03 -18.76 -0.12
CA LYS A 269 7.15 -18.43 1.30
C LYS A 269 7.67 -17.00 1.45
N VAL A 270 6.73 -16.05 1.56
CA VAL A 270 7.01 -14.61 1.58
C VAL A 270 7.91 -14.22 2.75
N ILE A 271 8.85 -13.31 2.49
CA ILE A 271 9.68 -12.64 3.50
C ILE A 271 9.03 -11.27 3.81
N PRO A 272 8.31 -11.10 4.93
CA PRO A 272 7.43 -9.95 5.16
C PRO A 272 8.13 -8.80 5.89
N THR A 273 9.25 -8.29 5.36
CA THR A 273 9.91 -7.14 5.99
C THR A 273 9.08 -5.87 5.93
N VAL A 274 9.35 -4.91 6.83
CA VAL A 274 8.61 -3.63 6.89
C VAL A 274 8.91 -2.80 5.63
N ARG A 275 10.20 -2.65 5.29
CA ARG A 275 10.68 -1.96 4.09
C ARG A 275 11.25 -2.95 3.09
N PRO A 276 11.23 -2.63 1.78
CA PRO A 276 11.79 -3.53 0.76
C PRO A 276 13.31 -3.75 0.93
N TYR A 277 14.02 -2.76 1.49
CA TYR A 277 15.47 -2.83 1.73
C TYR A 277 15.86 -3.36 3.11
N ASP A 278 14.92 -3.76 3.96
CA ASP A 278 15.27 -4.37 5.26
C ASP A 278 15.88 -5.77 5.04
N ASP A 279 16.71 -6.20 6.00
CA ASP A 279 17.35 -7.51 6.02
C ASP A 279 16.30 -8.64 5.88
N PRO A 280 16.42 -9.50 4.84
CA PRO A 280 15.50 -10.61 4.63
C PRO A 280 15.65 -11.75 5.65
N GLY A 281 16.70 -11.76 6.48
CA GLY A 281 16.95 -12.78 7.49
C GLY A 281 17.36 -14.15 6.92
N VAL A 282 17.72 -14.20 5.63
CA VAL A 282 18.13 -15.43 4.94
C VAL A 282 19.33 -15.16 4.04
N ARG A 283 20.15 -16.19 3.83
CA ARG A 283 21.36 -16.10 2.98
C ARG A 283 21.03 -15.85 1.51
N ARG A 284 19.92 -16.40 1.02
CA ARG A 284 19.47 -16.32 -0.37
C ARG A 284 18.01 -15.94 -0.41
N VAL A 285 17.71 -14.88 -1.15
CA VAL A 285 16.36 -14.45 -1.48
C VAL A 285 16.03 -14.90 -2.90
N TYR A 286 14.77 -15.30 -3.12
CA TYR A 286 14.21 -15.50 -4.44
C TYR A 286 13.14 -14.45 -4.72
N TYR A 287 13.21 -13.80 -5.88
CA TYR A 287 12.20 -12.87 -6.36
C TYR A 287 11.15 -13.63 -7.16
N ARG A 288 9.90 -13.59 -6.69
CA ARG A 288 8.80 -14.41 -7.21
C ARG A 288 7.60 -13.54 -7.56
N PHE A 289 6.86 -13.91 -8.60
CA PHE A 289 5.62 -13.24 -8.95
C PHE A 289 4.44 -13.89 -8.22
N ARG A 290 3.76 -13.11 -7.40
CA ARG A 290 2.53 -13.54 -6.73
C ARG A 290 1.33 -12.89 -7.39
N LYS A 291 0.39 -13.70 -7.88
CA LYS A 291 -0.85 -13.22 -8.50
C LYS A 291 -1.69 -12.42 -7.51
N ILE A 292 -2.10 -11.23 -7.92
CA ILE A 292 -3.05 -10.39 -7.18
C ILE A 292 -4.44 -10.99 -7.36
N HIS A 293 -5.07 -11.31 -6.24
CA HIS A 293 -6.40 -11.94 -6.22
C HIS A 293 -7.43 -11.16 -5.41
N SER A 294 -7.00 -10.15 -4.65
CA SER A 294 -7.89 -9.15 -4.06
C SER A 294 -8.44 -8.22 -5.14
N THR A 295 -9.61 -7.63 -4.90
CA THR A 295 -10.17 -6.57 -5.73
C THR A 295 -9.17 -5.44 -5.90
N ILE A 296 -8.83 -5.14 -7.15
CA ILE A 296 -7.96 -4.04 -7.52
C ILE A 296 -8.75 -2.74 -7.40
N VAL A 297 -8.15 -1.75 -6.73
CA VAL A 297 -8.71 -0.40 -6.60
C VAL A 297 -7.79 0.61 -7.24
N HIS A 298 -8.36 1.63 -7.88
CA HIS A 298 -7.60 2.64 -8.62
C HIS A 298 -6.51 3.32 -7.78
N LYS A 299 -6.73 3.52 -6.48
CA LYS A 299 -5.79 4.21 -5.59
C LYS A 299 -4.43 3.52 -5.48
N THR A 300 -4.40 2.19 -5.44
CA THR A 300 -3.16 1.41 -5.30
C THR A 300 -2.75 0.73 -6.61
N HIS A 301 -3.56 0.86 -7.66
CA HIS A 301 -3.30 0.25 -8.95
C HIS A 301 -2.31 1.07 -9.77
N MET A 302 -1.03 0.93 -9.44
CA MET A 302 0.08 1.53 -10.17
C MET A 302 0.70 0.45 -11.05
N THR A 303 0.49 0.50 -12.35
CA THR A 303 0.84 -0.60 -13.24
C THR A 303 2.19 -0.41 -13.92
N VAL A 304 2.89 -1.53 -14.12
CA VAL A 304 4.08 -1.61 -14.97
C VAL A 304 3.91 -2.82 -15.89
N ALA A 305 4.07 -2.60 -17.18
CA ALA A 305 3.94 -3.63 -18.20
C ALA A 305 5.22 -4.45 -18.31
N LEU A 306 5.09 -5.77 -18.46
CA LEU A 306 6.17 -6.71 -18.69
C LEU A 306 5.98 -7.41 -20.02
N ASN A 307 7.04 -7.44 -20.82
CA ASN A 307 7.11 -8.16 -22.09
C ASN A 307 8.57 -8.51 -22.39
N GLN A 308 8.84 -9.04 -23.59
CA GLN A 308 10.20 -9.43 -23.97
C GLN A 308 11.10 -8.20 -24.16
N GLU A 309 10.53 -7.11 -24.67
CA GLU A 309 11.24 -5.85 -24.92
C GLU A 309 11.74 -5.23 -23.61
N VAL A 310 10.89 -5.18 -22.58
CA VAL A 310 11.25 -4.69 -21.24
C VAL A 310 12.32 -5.60 -20.60
N LEU A 311 12.22 -6.92 -20.76
CA LEU A 311 13.24 -7.83 -20.25
C LEU A 311 14.60 -7.60 -20.94
N SER A 312 14.61 -7.44 -22.27
CA SER A 312 15.81 -7.10 -23.02
C SER A 312 16.39 -5.75 -22.60
N ARG A 313 15.54 -4.75 -22.32
CA ARG A 313 15.97 -3.47 -21.80
C ARG A 313 16.61 -3.58 -20.42
N TYR A 314 16.07 -4.41 -19.52
CA TYR A 314 16.70 -4.65 -18.23
C TYR A 314 18.02 -5.42 -18.36
N GLN A 315 18.11 -6.37 -19.29
CA GLN A 315 19.35 -7.05 -19.63
C GLN A 315 20.41 -6.06 -20.11
N GLU A 316 20.06 -5.17 -21.05
CA GLU A 316 20.94 -4.11 -21.58
C GLU A 316 21.47 -3.22 -20.44
N LEU A 317 20.56 -2.61 -19.68
CA LEU A 317 20.91 -1.61 -18.66
C LEU A 317 21.71 -2.19 -17.51
N PHE A 318 21.35 -3.40 -17.04
CA PHE A 318 21.86 -3.92 -15.79
C PHE A 318 22.89 -5.04 -15.93
N ILE A 319 22.89 -5.78 -17.05
CA ILE A 319 23.74 -6.96 -17.22
C ILE A 319 24.75 -6.77 -18.34
N ASP A 320 24.36 -6.25 -19.49
CA ASP A 320 25.27 -6.11 -20.64
C ASP A 320 26.14 -4.87 -20.48
N THR A 321 25.61 -3.81 -19.87
CA THR A 321 26.38 -2.59 -19.55
C THR A 321 27.57 -2.94 -18.63
N PRO A 322 28.81 -2.55 -18.98
CA PRO A 322 29.97 -2.74 -18.13
C PRO A 322 29.80 -2.03 -16.77
N TRP A 323 30.19 -2.69 -15.68
CA TRP A 323 30.24 -2.06 -14.36
C TRP A 323 31.69 -1.72 -14.06
N GLU A 324 31.96 -0.48 -13.67
CA GLU A 324 33.32 -0.03 -13.32
C GLU A 324 33.84 -0.76 -12.08
N GLN A 325 32.94 -1.07 -11.14
CA GLN A 325 33.25 -1.82 -9.94
C GLN A 325 32.93 -3.30 -10.13
N THR A 326 33.75 -4.18 -9.53
CA THR A 326 33.46 -5.61 -9.51
C THR A 326 32.15 -5.87 -8.75
N PRO A 327 31.19 -6.61 -9.33
CA PRO A 327 29.93 -6.92 -8.66
C PRO A 327 30.15 -7.63 -7.32
N HIS A 328 29.55 -7.13 -6.25
CA HIS A 328 29.60 -7.70 -4.91
C HIS A 328 28.25 -7.53 -4.20
N LEU A 329 27.93 -8.45 -3.28
CA LEU A 329 26.68 -8.35 -2.51
C LEU A 329 26.78 -7.24 -1.47
N MET A 330 25.78 -6.37 -1.45
CA MET A 330 25.66 -5.32 -0.44
C MET A 330 24.86 -5.80 0.77
N ALA A 331 25.34 -5.45 1.96
CA ALA A 331 24.66 -5.76 3.21
C ALA A 331 23.32 -5.02 3.35
N TYR A 332 22.55 -5.42 4.35
CA TYR A 332 21.25 -4.84 4.71
C TYR A 332 21.32 -3.95 5.97
N ASP A 333 22.50 -3.41 6.31
CA ASP A 333 22.60 -2.51 7.45
C ASP A 333 21.79 -1.21 7.20
N ASN A 334 21.15 -0.68 8.24
CA ASN A 334 20.19 0.41 8.08
C ASN A 334 20.76 1.66 7.39
N LYS A 335 22.05 1.97 7.60
CA LYS A 335 22.67 3.19 7.03
C LYS A 335 22.88 3.04 5.54
N THR A 336 23.40 1.88 5.12
CA THR A 336 23.68 1.60 3.72
C THR A 336 22.39 1.31 2.95
N ALA A 337 21.55 0.41 3.47
CA ALA A 337 20.37 -0.10 2.79
C ALA A 337 19.29 0.96 2.56
N SER A 338 19.21 1.98 3.43
CA SER A 338 18.29 3.11 3.25
C SER A 338 18.76 4.14 2.22
N ASN A 339 20.03 4.09 1.80
CA ASN A 339 20.61 4.98 0.81
C ASN A 339 20.89 4.22 -0.50
N ALA A 340 19.97 4.34 -1.46
CA ALA A 340 20.06 3.68 -2.76
C ALA A 340 21.32 4.09 -3.55
N PHE A 341 21.83 5.31 -3.38
CA PHE A 341 23.04 5.77 -4.07
C PHE A 341 24.29 5.02 -3.59
N VAL A 342 24.32 4.60 -2.33
CA VAL A 342 25.41 3.79 -1.76
C VAL A 342 25.19 2.31 -2.08
N THR A 343 23.99 1.79 -1.81
CA THR A 343 23.64 0.37 -2.00
C THR A 343 23.85 -0.07 -3.45
N PHE A 344 23.57 0.80 -4.42
CA PHE A 344 23.66 0.47 -5.84
C PHE A 344 24.78 1.21 -6.56
N ALA A 345 25.79 1.72 -5.83
CA ALA A 345 26.93 2.44 -6.40
C ALA A 345 27.69 1.64 -7.47
N GLN A 346 27.73 0.32 -7.34
CA GLN A 346 28.36 -0.58 -8.31
C GLN A 346 27.60 -0.67 -9.65
N ILE A 347 26.31 -0.30 -9.68
CA ILE A 347 25.51 -0.24 -10.90
C ILE A 347 25.72 1.15 -11.52
N PRO A 348 26.09 1.25 -12.81
CA PRO A 348 26.29 2.53 -13.49
C PRO A 348 25.13 3.51 -13.22
N ALA A 349 25.47 4.73 -12.83
CA ALA A 349 24.46 5.76 -12.48
C ALA A 349 23.53 6.04 -13.67
N ARG A 350 24.09 6.10 -14.88
CA ARG A 350 23.32 6.23 -16.13
C ARG A 350 22.29 5.11 -16.29
N SER A 351 22.65 3.84 -16.06
CA SER A 351 21.70 2.72 -16.15
C SER A 351 20.58 2.83 -15.13
N ARG A 352 20.92 3.21 -13.89
CA ARG A 352 19.94 3.42 -12.83
C ARG A 352 18.99 4.56 -13.16
N TYR A 353 19.50 5.69 -13.65
CA TYR A 353 18.69 6.84 -14.03
C TYR A 353 17.79 6.51 -15.23
N GLN A 354 18.33 5.87 -16.26
CA GLN A 354 17.57 5.44 -17.43
C GLN A 354 16.42 4.52 -17.06
N PHE A 355 16.62 3.58 -16.13
CA PHE A 355 15.51 2.76 -15.62
C PHE A 355 14.39 3.61 -15.00
N LEU A 356 14.74 4.66 -14.25
CA LEU A 356 13.74 5.56 -13.67
C LEU A 356 13.00 6.34 -14.77
N LEU A 357 13.70 6.78 -15.82
CA LEU A 357 13.11 7.49 -16.97
C LEU A 357 12.18 6.58 -17.79
N ASP A 358 12.63 5.35 -18.11
CA ASP A 358 11.83 4.32 -18.77
C ASP A 358 10.53 4.01 -17.99
N ASN A 359 10.49 4.32 -16.69
CA ASN A 359 9.36 4.12 -15.79
C ASN A 359 8.86 5.42 -15.12
N ALA A 360 9.14 6.60 -15.72
CA ALA A 360 8.98 7.90 -15.06
C ALA A 360 7.58 8.12 -14.50
N GLU A 361 6.55 7.81 -15.27
CA GLU A 361 5.16 7.93 -14.85
C GLU A 361 4.86 7.06 -13.62
N TYR A 362 5.31 5.80 -13.60
CA TYR A 362 5.14 4.90 -12.46
C TYR A 362 5.91 5.43 -11.25
N VAL A 363 7.17 5.81 -11.43
CA VAL A 363 8.05 6.31 -10.36
C VAL A 363 7.42 7.55 -9.72
N ILE A 364 7.10 8.59 -10.49
CA ILE A 364 6.43 9.79 -9.99
C ILE A 364 5.08 9.45 -9.36
N ARG A 365 4.30 8.56 -9.97
CA ARG A 365 3.03 8.13 -9.37
C ARG A 365 3.22 7.48 -8.00
N THR A 366 4.28 6.72 -7.74
CA THR A 366 4.51 6.14 -6.41
C THR A 366 4.82 7.18 -5.33
N PHE A 367 5.52 8.26 -5.69
CA PHE A 367 5.77 9.39 -4.79
C PHE A 367 4.48 10.18 -4.50
N ILE A 368 3.65 10.37 -5.52
CA ILE A 368 2.42 11.15 -5.44
C ILE A 368 1.25 10.34 -4.82
N ARG A 369 1.18 9.03 -5.11
CA ARG A 369 0.12 8.11 -4.65
C ARG A 369 0.71 7.09 -3.67
N GLY A 370 0.63 7.40 -2.38
CA GLY A 370 0.80 6.41 -1.32
C GLY A 370 -0.46 5.54 -1.11
N PRO A 371 -0.35 4.35 -0.47
CA PRO A 371 -1.48 3.48 -0.12
C PRO A 371 -2.33 4.00 1.07
N VAL A 372 -2.62 5.31 1.05
CA VAL A 372 -3.37 6.08 2.04
C VAL A 372 -4.76 6.39 1.47
N CYS A 373 -5.82 5.80 2.01
CA CYS A 373 -7.21 6.11 1.66
C CYS A 373 -7.75 7.35 2.39
N LYS A 374 -7.33 7.57 3.65
CA LYS A 374 -7.82 8.67 4.50
C LYS A 374 -6.72 9.68 4.85
N GLY A 375 -7.02 10.96 4.72
CA GLY A 375 -6.20 12.07 5.21
C GLY A 375 -5.13 12.59 4.24
N GLN A 376 -4.61 13.77 4.54
CA GLN A 376 -3.75 14.55 3.62
C GLN A 376 -2.24 14.43 3.91
N ILE A 377 -1.84 13.53 4.83
CA ILE A 377 -0.45 13.46 5.32
C ILE A 377 0.56 13.34 4.18
N ALA A 378 0.23 12.58 3.13
CA ALA A 378 1.10 12.40 1.96
C ALA A 378 1.05 13.56 0.95
N LEU A 379 0.01 14.40 0.96
CA LEU A 379 -0.25 15.39 -0.09
C LEU A 379 -0.01 16.82 0.36
N ASN A 380 0.04 17.11 1.67
CA ASN A 380 0.15 18.46 2.22
C ASN A 380 1.40 19.26 1.81
N VAL A 381 2.34 18.63 1.12
CA VAL A 381 3.62 19.22 0.71
C VAL A 381 3.70 19.54 -0.79
N ILE A 382 2.64 19.29 -1.58
CA ILE A 382 2.61 19.57 -3.02
C ILE A 382 1.51 20.57 -3.40
N HIS A 383 1.75 21.33 -4.47
CA HIS A 383 0.76 22.22 -5.10
C HIS A 383 -0.33 21.43 -5.84
N ASP A 384 -1.47 22.09 -6.06
CA ASP A 384 -2.66 21.51 -6.70
C ASP A 384 -2.43 21.10 -8.16
N HIS A 385 -1.52 21.78 -8.86
CA HIS A 385 -1.19 21.54 -10.26
C HIS A 385 0.25 21.94 -10.57
N PHE A 386 1.05 21.00 -11.08
CA PHE A 386 2.41 21.25 -11.53
C PHE A 386 2.84 20.28 -12.64
N TRP A 387 3.84 20.70 -13.41
CA TRP A 387 4.50 19.85 -14.41
C TRP A 387 5.81 19.30 -13.87
N VAL A 388 6.14 18.08 -14.26
CA VAL A 388 7.41 17.42 -13.99
C VAL A 388 8.08 17.08 -15.31
N MET A 389 9.32 17.51 -15.46
CA MET A 389 10.22 17.24 -16.58
C MET A 389 11.50 16.63 -16.02
N PHE A 390 12.29 16.00 -16.88
CA PHE A 390 13.50 15.30 -16.49
C PHE A 390 14.71 15.81 -17.26
N LEU A 391 15.86 15.88 -16.58
CA LEU A 391 17.13 16.18 -17.23
C LEU A 391 17.61 14.95 -18.00
N ASP A 392 18.15 15.13 -19.20
CA ASP A 392 18.72 14.04 -19.98
C ASP A 392 19.93 13.44 -19.23
N PRO A 393 20.04 12.10 -19.10
CA PRO A 393 21.18 11.47 -18.45
C PRO A 393 22.52 11.86 -19.08
N ASP A 394 22.55 12.18 -20.37
CA ASP A 394 23.76 12.59 -21.09
C ASP A 394 24.09 14.09 -20.89
N ALA A 395 23.25 14.82 -20.16
CA ALA A 395 23.48 16.21 -19.75
C ALA A 395 23.48 16.41 -18.21
N ASP A 396 23.15 15.36 -17.44
CA ASP A 396 23.13 15.41 -15.98
C ASP A 396 24.54 15.33 -15.39
N LYS A 397 25.08 16.49 -15.02
CA LYS A 397 26.41 16.61 -14.42
C LYS A 397 26.57 15.80 -13.14
N THR A 398 25.49 15.55 -12.41
CA THR A 398 25.58 14.80 -11.16
C THR A 398 26.02 13.35 -11.41
N ILE A 399 25.73 12.80 -12.59
CA ILE A 399 26.16 11.45 -12.99
C ILE A 399 27.34 11.44 -13.98
N LEU A 400 27.59 12.54 -14.69
CA LEU A 400 28.72 12.68 -15.61
C LEU A 400 30.04 13.03 -14.89
N ASP A 401 29.97 13.78 -13.78
CA ASP A 401 31.14 14.06 -12.95
C ASP A 401 31.49 12.83 -12.10
N ASN A 402 32.60 12.19 -12.45
CA ASN A 402 33.14 11.03 -11.74
C ASN A 402 33.60 11.41 -10.33
N GLY A 403 32.68 11.38 -9.38
CA GLY A 403 32.98 11.62 -7.96
C GLY A 403 31.94 12.48 -7.25
N PHE A 404 31.14 13.26 -8.00
CA PHE A 404 30.12 14.11 -7.38
C PHE A 404 29.17 13.32 -6.48
N LEU A 405 28.47 12.31 -7.01
CA LEU A 405 27.54 11.51 -6.19
C LEU A 405 28.21 10.86 -4.98
N SER A 406 29.42 10.33 -5.13
CA SER A 406 30.11 9.65 -4.03
C SER A 406 30.57 10.62 -2.95
N SER A 407 30.95 11.84 -3.31
CA SER A 407 31.21 12.93 -2.36
C SER A 407 29.95 13.35 -1.59
N GLU A 408 28.78 13.20 -2.22
CA GLU A 408 27.48 13.62 -1.67
C GLU A 408 26.74 12.51 -0.90
N TYR A 409 27.24 11.28 -0.82
CA TYR A 409 26.54 10.17 -0.16
C TYR A 409 26.12 10.47 1.28
N GLU A 410 26.94 11.20 2.04
CA GLU A 410 26.61 11.58 3.41
C GLU A 410 25.53 12.67 3.49
N ASN A 411 25.48 13.57 2.50
CA ASN A 411 24.45 14.59 2.40
C ASN A 411 23.13 14.00 1.87
N LEU A 412 23.21 12.97 1.03
CA LEU A 412 22.10 12.19 0.50
C LEU A 412 21.58 11.11 1.48
N ARG A 413 21.77 11.28 2.78
CA ARG A 413 21.15 10.42 3.79
C ARG A 413 19.76 10.90 4.16
N ILE A 414 18.83 9.97 4.37
CA ILE A 414 17.43 10.25 4.75
C ILE A 414 17.10 9.75 6.15
N PRO A 415 16.11 10.36 6.85
CA PRO A 415 15.77 10.00 8.22
C PRO A 415 15.36 8.54 8.45
N ASN A 416 14.87 7.85 7.42
CA ASN A 416 14.47 6.44 7.49
C ASN A 416 15.66 5.47 7.77
N GLU A 417 16.91 5.91 7.63
CA GLU A 417 18.12 5.17 8.04
C GLU A 417 18.14 4.81 9.54
N LYS A 418 17.31 5.49 10.34
CA LYS A 418 17.18 5.23 11.77
C LYS A 418 16.30 4.01 12.06
N GLY A 419 15.71 3.38 11.04
CA GLY A 419 14.87 2.21 11.18
C GLY A 419 13.57 2.51 11.95
N SER A 420 13.18 1.60 12.82
CA SER A 420 11.84 1.58 13.46
C SER A 420 11.80 2.27 14.84
N GLY A 421 12.91 2.81 15.34
CA GLY A 421 13.00 3.45 16.66
C GLY A 421 13.44 4.90 16.61
N SER A 422 12.59 5.82 17.06
CA SER A 422 12.94 7.24 17.20
C SER A 422 12.87 7.68 18.67
N SER A 423 13.94 8.30 19.16
CA SER A 423 13.94 9.00 20.46
C SER A 423 13.55 10.46 20.23
N LEU A 424 12.82 11.08 21.17
CA LEU A 424 12.43 12.50 21.12
C LEU A 424 13.61 13.45 20.79
N TYR A 425 14.77 13.22 21.40
CA TYR A 425 15.98 14.01 21.12
C TYR A 425 16.44 13.94 19.65
N ARG A 426 16.07 12.86 18.93
CA ARG A 426 16.46 12.63 17.54
C ARG A 426 15.58 13.36 16.53
N VAL A 427 14.41 13.84 16.93
CA VAL A 427 13.45 14.60 16.09
C VAL A 427 13.78 16.10 16.08
N LEU A 428 14.37 16.62 17.16
CA LEU A 428 14.69 18.04 17.34
C LEU A 428 15.95 18.51 16.58
N GLY A 429 16.69 17.60 15.93
CA GLY A 429 17.96 17.93 15.26
C GLY A 429 17.79 18.37 13.81
N ASN A 430 18.50 19.44 13.40
CA ASN A 430 18.49 19.96 12.02
C ASN A 430 19.51 19.28 11.07
N ARG A 431 20.06 18.12 11.44
CA ARG A 431 21.14 17.44 10.71
C ARG A 431 20.79 17.15 9.25
N TYR A 432 19.61 16.60 8.99
CA TYR A 432 19.17 16.27 7.62
C TYR A 432 18.90 17.53 6.80
N THR A 433 18.35 18.58 7.42
CA THR A 433 18.18 19.88 6.76
C THR A 433 19.52 20.50 6.39
N LYS A 434 20.53 20.44 7.27
CA LYS A 434 21.89 20.92 6.97
C LYS A 434 22.52 20.15 5.81
N ARG A 435 22.41 18.83 5.81
CA ARG A 435 22.86 17.95 4.73
C ARG A 435 22.20 18.27 3.39
N LEU A 436 20.88 18.42 3.38
CA LEU A 436 20.15 18.79 2.17
C LEU A 436 20.56 20.16 1.63
N LYS A 437 20.74 21.15 2.51
CA LYS A 437 21.26 22.47 2.13
C LYS A 437 22.67 22.39 1.55
N GLN A 438 23.54 21.57 2.14
CA GLN A 438 24.90 21.37 1.65
C GLN A 438 24.87 20.73 0.25
N PHE A 439 24.14 19.63 0.08
CA PHE A 439 23.95 18.98 -1.22
C PHE A 439 23.47 19.96 -2.31
N HIS A 440 22.45 20.78 -2.02
CA HIS A 440 21.97 21.76 -3.00
C HIS A 440 22.98 22.86 -3.29
N SER A 441 23.79 23.28 -2.31
CA SER A 441 24.88 24.23 -2.52
C SER A 441 25.95 23.65 -3.45
N ASP A 442 26.35 22.40 -3.22
CA ASP A 442 27.40 21.72 -3.98
C ASP A 442 26.91 21.40 -5.40
N LYS A 443 25.66 20.93 -5.54
CA LYS A 443 24.98 20.78 -6.83
C LYS A 443 24.87 22.12 -7.57
N GLN A 444 24.49 23.21 -6.89
CA GLN A 444 24.43 24.52 -7.55
C GLN A 444 25.82 24.94 -8.05
N GLN A 445 26.88 24.68 -7.29
CA GLN A 445 28.25 24.97 -7.72
C GLN A 445 28.64 24.17 -8.96
N LEU A 446 28.31 22.87 -9.01
CA LEU A 446 28.53 22.00 -10.18
C LEU A 446 27.88 22.56 -11.46
N TYR A 447 26.69 23.12 -11.33
CA TYR A 447 25.94 23.69 -12.47
C TYR A 447 26.30 25.15 -12.80
N LYS A 448 27.04 25.89 -11.96
CA LYS A 448 27.45 27.28 -12.29
C LYS A 448 28.36 27.36 -13.51
N GLU A 449 29.26 26.39 -13.68
CA GLU A 449 30.26 26.41 -14.74
C GLU A 449 29.66 26.11 -16.13
N THR A 450 28.58 25.35 -16.16
CA THR A 450 27.81 25.06 -17.38
C THR A 450 26.38 24.82 -16.95
N PRO A 451 25.54 25.86 -16.95
CA PRO A 451 24.14 25.74 -16.58
C PRO A 451 23.41 24.82 -17.55
N ALA A 452 22.49 24.00 -17.03
CA ALA A 452 21.58 23.22 -17.86
C ALA A 452 20.71 24.16 -18.70
N GLN A 453 20.49 23.77 -19.95
CA GLN A 453 19.70 24.48 -20.94
C GLN A 453 18.47 23.69 -21.31
N GLN A 454 17.52 24.31 -22.02
CA GLN A 454 16.29 23.62 -22.45
C GLN A 454 16.57 22.40 -23.34
N ARG A 455 17.66 22.42 -24.12
CA ARG A 455 18.07 21.28 -24.96
C ARG A 455 18.58 20.07 -24.16
N ASP A 456 18.83 20.26 -22.87
CA ASP A 456 19.34 19.23 -21.96
C ASP A 456 18.18 18.48 -21.27
N LEU A 457 16.92 18.78 -21.62
CA LEU A 457 15.76 18.03 -21.16
C LEU A 457 15.66 16.69 -21.88
N TRP A 458 15.36 15.63 -21.14
CA TRP A 458 15.10 14.31 -21.71
C TRP A 458 13.82 14.36 -22.56
N LEU A 459 13.93 13.94 -23.82
CA LEU A 459 12.84 14.00 -24.80
C LEU A 459 12.07 12.68 -24.94
N GLY A 460 12.49 11.63 -24.23
CA GLY A 460 12.02 10.26 -24.46
C GLY A 460 12.92 9.53 -25.46
N ASP A 461 13.11 8.24 -25.22
CA ASP A 461 13.85 7.35 -26.11
C ASP A 461 12.91 6.71 -27.16
N LYS A 462 11.60 6.67 -26.86
CA LYS A 462 10.57 6.03 -27.69
C LYS A 462 9.22 6.75 -27.64
N PRO A 463 8.33 6.56 -28.63
CA PRO A 463 7.08 7.32 -28.75
C PRO A 463 6.12 7.20 -27.55
N GLU A 464 6.17 6.08 -26.83
CA GLU A 464 5.34 5.87 -25.64
C GLU A 464 5.88 6.50 -24.35
N ASP A 465 7.09 7.06 -24.36
CA ASP A 465 7.68 7.72 -23.21
C ASP A 465 6.92 9.00 -22.85
N ALA A 466 7.06 9.41 -21.59
CA ALA A 466 6.39 10.57 -21.04
C ALA A 466 7.43 11.57 -20.50
N PRO A 467 8.12 12.32 -21.37
CA PRO A 467 9.17 13.27 -20.98
C PRO A 467 8.63 14.41 -20.12
N ILE A 468 7.31 14.65 -20.18
CA ILE A 468 6.60 15.60 -19.33
C ILE A 468 5.41 14.90 -18.69
N LEU A 469 5.22 15.12 -17.39
CA LEU A 469 4.08 14.65 -16.62
C LEU A 469 3.31 15.83 -16.02
N THR A 470 1.99 15.71 -15.99
CA THR A 470 1.12 16.62 -15.24
C THR A 470 0.65 15.95 -13.96
N VAL A 471 0.87 16.62 -12.82
CA VAL A 471 0.39 16.19 -11.52
C VAL A 471 -0.75 17.10 -11.07
N TYR A 472 -1.90 16.49 -10.74
CA TYR A 472 -2.99 17.16 -10.04
C TYR A 472 -3.10 16.62 -8.63
N ARG A 473 -3.02 17.50 -7.64
CA ARG A 473 -3.43 17.18 -6.28
C ARG A 473 -4.92 17.50 -6.13
N HIS A 474 -5.62 16.56 -5.53
CA HIS A 474 -6.98 16.71 -5.00
C HIS A 474 -6.90 16.83 -3.46
N PHE A 475 -8.04 16.92 -2.78
CA PHE A 475 -8.05 17.13 -1.33
C PHE A 475 -7.28 16.02 -0.57
N ASP A 476 -7.59 14.75 -0.84
CA ASP A 476 -7.04 13.54 -0.19
C ASP A 476 -6.47 12.51 -1.19
N SER A 477 -6.40 12.89 -2.46
CA SER A 477 -5.88 12.06 -3.55
C SER A 477 -5.10 12.90 -4.56
N ALA A 478 -4.43 12.23 -5.49
CA ALA A 478 -3.70 12.91 -6.55
C ALA A 478 -3.67 12.04 -7.80
N SER A 479 -3.48 12.67 -8.95
CA SER A 479 -3.36 12.01 -10.24
C SER A 479 -2.13 12.46 -10.99
N VAL A 480 -1.53 11.52 -11.72
CA VAL A 480 -0.32 11.71 -12.53
C VAL A 480 -0.68 11.26 -13.93
N HIS A 481 -0.54 12.17 -14.88
CA HIS A 481 -0.92 12.01 -16.27
C HIS A 481 0.28 12.28 -17.17
N ARG A 482 0.33 11.59 -18.31
CA ARG A 482 1.35 11.81 -19.34
C ARG A 482 1.03 13.07 -20.13
N GLY A 483 2.05 13.87 -20.42
CA GLY A 483 1.94 15.09 -21.22
C GLY A 483 1.52 16.32 -20.42
N VAL A 484 1.34 17.40 -21.17
CA VAL A 484 0.99 18.74 -20.68
C VAL A 484 -0.53 18.88 -20.68
N LEU A 485 -1.15 18.78 -19.50
CA LEU A 485 -2.60 18.92 -19.32
C LEU A 485 -2.94 20.18 -18.51
N GLY A 486 -4.06 20.81 -18.88
CA GLY A 486 -4.56 22.04 -18.27
C GLY A 486 -3.80 23.29 -18.71
N ASP A 487 -4.05 24.40 -18.01
CA ASP A 487 -3.37 25.68 -18.24
C ASP A 487 -1.91 25.66 -17.72
N LEU A 488 -1.20 26.77 -17.87
CA LEU A 488 0.15 26.92 -17.32
C LEU A 488 0.11 26.86 -15.77
N PRO A 489 0.75 25.86 -15.13
CA PRO A 489 0.78 25.77 -13.68
C PRO A 489 1.67 26.86 -13.09
N ARG A 490 1.49 27.13 -11.79
CA ARG A 490 2.37 28.04 -11.02
C ARG A 490 3.80 27.50 -10.89
N THR A 491 3.99 26.21 -11.09
CA THR A 491 5.23 25.51 -10.79
C THR A 491 5.49 24.43 -11.83
N ALA A 492 6.72 24.38 -12.32
CA ALA A 492 7.24 23.32 -13.17
C ALA A 492 8.59 22.88 -12.60
N TRP A 493 8.80 21.58 -12.47
CA TRP A 493 10.03 21.00 -11.92
C TRP A 493 10.81 20.33 -13.05
N VAL A 494 12.12 20.56 -13.08
CA VAL A 494 13.07 19.75 -13.84
C VAL A 494 13.83 18.93 -12.80
N ILE A 495 13.66 17.62 -12.85
CA ILE A 495 14.24 16.66 -11.90
C ILE A 495 15.46 16.03 -12.59
N ASP A 496 16.59 15.99 -11.88
CA ASP A 496 17.76 15.20 -12.27
C ASP A 496 17.90 13.93 -11.41
N TYR A 497 18.94 13.13 -11.61
CA TYR A 497 19.03 11.82 -10.98
C TYR A 497 18.96 11.82 -9.44
N PRO A 498 19.69 12.68 -8.70
CA PRO A 498 19.68 12.69 -7.24
C PRO A 498 18.49 13.43 -6.59
N ASP A 499 17.67 14.13 -7.38
CA ASP A 499 16.52 14.86 -6.86
C ASP A 499 15.44 13.90 -6.30
N ARG A 500 14.82 14.31 -5.19
CA ARG A 500 13.87 13.50 -4.42
C ARG A 500 12.50 14.11 -4.31
#